data_AF-A0AAV5G7F5-F1
#
_entry.id   AF-A0AAV5G7F5-F1
#
_cell.length_a   1.000
_cell.length_b   1.000
_cell.length_c   1.000
_cell.angle_alpha   90.00
_cell.angle_beta   90.00
_cell.angle_gamma   90.00
#
_symmetry.space_group_name_H-M   'P 1'
#
loop_
_entity.id
_entity.type
_entity.pdbx_description
1 polymer ?
#
loop_
_entity_poly.entity_id
_entity_poly.type
_entity_poly.pdbx_seq_one_letter_code
_entity_poly.pdbx_strand_id
1 'polypeptide(L)' 'MPRKRRRVFKQSTAPDYDRTADRPDFVSAFPDNEESADDTRHVEIDEEQADAGAPDRDDKQFWEEQRPPHHGG' A
#
# COMPACT_ATOMS: atom_id res chain seq x y z
N MET A 1 -26.56 -22.76 -9.36
CA MET A 1 -26.32 -21.64 -8.42
C MET A 1 -25.37 -22.10 -7.31
N PRO A 2 -24.13 -21.59 -7.22
CA PRO A 2 -23.22 -21.96 -6.13
C PRO A 2 -23.80 -21.48 -4.79
N ARG A 3 -23.98 -22.39 -3.83
CA ARG A 3 -24.56 -22.07 -2.51
C ARG A 3 -23.56 -21.21 -1.73
N LYS A 4 -23.93 -19.97 -1.40
CA LYS A 4 -23.15 -19.06 -0.56
C LYS A 4 -22.91 -19.72 0.80
N ARG A 5 -21.69 -20.16 1.08
CA ARG A 5 -21.30 -20.71 2.40
C ARG A 5 -21.46 -19.59 3.43
N ARG A 6 -22.46 -19.70 4.31
CA ARG A 6 -22.58 -18.78 5.46
C ARG A 6 -21.45 -19.11 6.43
N ARG A 7 -20.66 -18.10 6.80
CA ARG A 7 -19.71 -18.23 7.90
C ARG A 7 -20.50 -18.58 9.17
N VAL A 8 -20.09 -19.64 9.86
CA VAL A 8 -20.67 -20.03 11.13
C VAL A 8 -20.24 -18.98 12.16
N PHE A 9 -21.20 -18.35 12.82
CA PHE A 9 -20.91 -17.46 13.94
C PHE A 9 -20.58 -18.32 15.16
N LYS A 10 -19.40 -18.12 15.74
CA LYS A 10 -19.00 -18.75 17.01
C LYS A 10 -18.89 -17.65 18.07
N GLN A 11 -19.74 -17.73 19.08
CA GLN A 11 -19.72 -16.80 20.20
C GLN A 11 -18.41 -16.95 20.99
N SER A 12 -17.84 -15.83 21.41
CA SER A 12 -16.64 -15.81 22.24
C SER A 12 -16.91 -16.36 23.63
N THR A 13 -15.93 -17.03 24.23
CA THR A 13 -15.96 -17.46 25.64
C THR A 13 -15.44 -16.37 26.59
N ALA A 14 -15.02 -15.22 26.06
CA ALA A 14 -14.55 -14.11 26.88
C ALA A 14 -15.71 -13.55 27.75
N PRO A 15 -15.42 -13.09 28.98
CA PRO A 15 -16.40 -12.42 29.82
C PRO A 15 -17.02 -11.22 29.11
N ASP A 16 -18.28 -10.95 29.44
CA ASP A 16 -18.88 -9.67 29.11
C ASP A 16 -18.49 -8.65 30.19
N TYR A 17 -17.89 -7.54 29.76
CA TYR A 17 -17.37 -6.51 30.64
C TYR A 17 -17.44 -5.16 29.93
N ASP A 18 -17.34 -4.08 30.70
CA ASP A 18 -17.37 -2.72 30.17
C ASP A 18 -16.11 -2.44 29.32
N ARG A 19 -16.33 -2.21 28.03
CA ARG A 19 -15.29 -1.90 27.04
C ARG A 19 -15.27 -0.42 26.67
N THR A 20 -15.95 0.42 27.45
CA THR A 20 -15.85 1.87 27.28
C THR A 20 -14.41 2.31 27.50
N ALA A 21 -13.92 3.12 26.58
CA ALA A 21 -12.61 3.72 26.62
C ALA A 21 -12.74 5.13 26.06
N ASP A 22 -11.87 6.03 26.50
CA ASP A 22 -11.77 7.36 25.92
C ASP A 22 -11.44 7.24 24.42
N ARG A 23 -12.06 8.11 23.62
CA ARG A 23 -11.87 8.17 22.17
C ARG A 23 -11.53 9.60 21.82
N PRO A 24 -10.24 9.94 21.68
CA PRO A 24 -9.88 11.25 21.17
C PRO A 24 -10.40 11.40 19.73
N ASP A 25 -10.67 12.64 19.34
CA ASP A 25 -11.00 12.95 17.95
C ASP A 25 -9.84 12.52 17.04
N PHE A 26 -10.18 11.91 15.90
CA PHE A 26 -9.18 11.53 14.92
C PHE A 26 -8.57 12.78 14.28
N VAL A 27 -7.28 13.01 14.54
CA VAL A 27 -6.50 14.04 13.86
C VAL A 27 -5.61 13.33 12.84
N SER A 28 -5.91 13.55 11.56
CA SER A 28 -5.08 13.04 10.47
C SER A 28 -3.70 13.69 10.52
N ALA A 29 -2.65 12.90 10.32
CA ALA A 29 -1.30 13.42 10.11
C ALA A 29 -1.15 14.13 8.75
N PHE A 30 -2.14 13.97 7.87
CA PHE A 30 -2.20 14.61 6.56
C PHE A 30 -3.31 15.66 6.58
N PRO A 31 -3.01 16.93 6.24
CA PRO A 31 -4.03 17.97 6.17
C PRO A 31 -5.05 17.63 5.08
N ASP A 32 -6.34 17.82 5.37
CA ASP A 32 -7.44 17.58 4.42
C ASP A 32 -7.52 18.63 3.30
N ASN A 33 -6.74 19.72 3.41
CA ASN A 33 -6.65 20.78 2.42
C ASN A 33 -5.22 21.31 2.34
N GLU A 34 -4.84 21.62 1.10
CA GLU A 34 -3.62 22.28 0.63
C GLU A 34 -2.38 21.37 0.57
N GLU A 35 -2.06 21.02 -0.69
CA GLU A 35 -0.75 20.68 -1.23
C GLU A 35 0.23 20.15 -0.19
N SER A 36 0.38 18.82 -0.16
CA SER A 36 1.51 18.21 0.53
C SER A 36 2.80 18.91 0.08
N ALA A 37 3.81 19.04 0.94
CA ALA A 37 5.08 19.69 0.55
C ALA A 37 5.78 19.02 -0.66
N ASP A 38 5.31 17.83 -1.05
CA ASP A 38 5.71 17.10 -2.26
C ASP A 38 4.94 17.52 -3.52
N ASP A 39 3.74 18.10 -3.39
CA ASP A 39 2.90 18.54 -4.51
C ASP A 39 3.54 19.73 -5.27
N THR A 40 4.37 20.51 -4.58
CA THR A 40 5.16 21.59 -5.19
C THR A 40 6.49 21.13 -5.78
N ARG A 41 6.83 19.85 -5.67
CA ARG A 41 8.10 19.30 -6.20
C ARG A 41 7.88 18.79 -7.61
N HIS A 42 8.23 19.58 -8.62
CA HIS A 42 8.24 19.12 -10.00
C HIS A 42 9.63 18.56 -10.35
N VAL A 43 9.66 17.39 -10.99
CA VAL A 43 10.88 16.82 -11.57
C VAL A 43 10.75 16.93 -13.08
N GLU A 44 11.56 17.78 -13.69
CA GLU A 44 11.68 17.87 -15.15
C GLU A 44 12.50 16.65 -15.63
N ILE A 45 11.84 15.74 -16.33
CA ILE A 45 12.50 14.61 -16.99
C ILE A 45 12.90 15.08 -18.39
N ASP A 46 14.20 15.10 -18.67
CA ASP A 46 14.72 15.33 -20.01
C ASP A 46 14.38 14.14 -20.91
N GLU A 47 13.49 14.34 -21.89
CA GLU A 47 13.04 13.31 -22.83
C GLU A 47 14.18 12.76 -23.70
N GLU A 48 15.24 13.54 -23.95
CA GLU A 48 16.42 13.06 -24.69
C GLU A 48 17.33 12.16 -23.83
N GLN A 49 17.23 12.26 -22.51
CA GLN A 49 18.00 11.46 -21.55
C GLN A 49 17.21 10.26 -20.99
N ALA A 50 15.88 10.30 -21.06
CA ALA A 50 14.99 9.26 -20.55
C ALA A 50 15.20 7.87 -21.20
N ASP A 51 15.57 7.84 -22.48
CA ASP A 51 15.82 6.60 -23.22
C ASP A 51 17.26 6.07 -23.10
N ALA A 52 18.19 6.87 -22.57
CA ALA A 52 19.62 6.50 -22.54
C ALA A 52 19.99 5.55 -21.39
N GLY A 53 19.09 5.31 -20.43
CA GLY A 53 19.36 4.48 -19.24
C GLY A 53 18.16 3.68 -18.73
N ALA A 54 17.01 3.74 -19.40
CA ALA A 54 15.88 2.88 -19.06
C ALA A 54 16.18 1.45 -19.56
N PRO A 55 16.18 0.43 -18.68
CA PRO A 55 16.30 -0.95 -19.13
C PRO A 55 15.12 -1.29 -20.02
N ASP A 56 15.38 -2.04 -21.08
CA ASP A 56 14.32 -2.60 -21.91
C ASP A 56 13.38 -3.41 -21.01
N ARG A 57 12.09 -3.06 -21.02
CA ARG A 57 11.09 -3.69 -20.15
C ARG A 57 10.94 -5.18 -20.45
N ASP A 58 11.30 -5.59 -21.65
CA ASP A 58 11.28 -6.99 -22.09
C ASP A 58 12.57 -7.76 -21.74
N ASP A 59 13.60 -7.10 -21.18
CA ASP A 59 14.83 -7.76 -20.75
C ASP A 59 14.65 -8.56 -19.46
N LYS A 60 14.50 -9.87 -19.62
CA LYS A 60 14.33 -10.82 -18.52
C LYS A 60 15.56 -10.92 -17.63
N GLN A 61 16.76 -10.70 -18.15
CA GLN A 61 18.00 -10.82 -17.37
C GLN A 61 18.09 -9.69 -16.35
N PHE A 62 17.74 -8.46 -16.76
CA PHE A 62 17.63 -7.32 -15.86
C PHE A 62 16.70 -7.61 -14.66
N TRP A 63 15.51 -8.17 -14.92
CA TRP A 63 14.53 -8.44 -13.85
C TRP A 63 14.92 -9.59 -12.93
N GLU A 64 15.70 -10.57 -13.42
CA GLU A 64 16.25 -11.64 -12.59
C GLU A 64 17.31 -11.12 -11.62
N GLU A 65 18.14 -10.17 -12.05
CA GLU A 65 19.17 -9.54 -11.20
C GLU A 65 18.58 -8.58 -10.16
N GLN A 66 17.50 -7.87 -10.50
CA GLN A 66 16.79 -6.96 -9.57
C GLN A 66 15.81 -7.69 -8.63
N ARG A 67 15.80 -9.02 -8.64
CA ARG A 67 14.88 -9.83 -7.85
C ARG A 67 15.15 -9.67 -6.34
N PRO A 68 14.17 -9.23 -5.53
CA PRO A 68 14.36 -9.12 -4.09
C PRO A 68 14.69 -10.47 -3.45
N PRO A 69 15.46 -10.51 -2.34
CA PRO A 69 15.90 -11.75 -1.70
C PRO A 69 14.74 -12.62 -1.16
N HIS A 70 13.54 -12.05 -1.04
CA HIS A 70 12.33 -12.75 -0.62
C HIS A 70 11.43 -13.24 -1.78
N HIS A 71 11.80 -12.99 -3.03
CA HIS A 71 11.04 -13.47 -4.17
C HIS A 71 11.42 -14.93 -4.47
N GLY A 72 10.58 -15.88 -4.10
CA GLY A 72 10.77 -17.32 -4.37
C GLY A 72 10.99 -18.18 -3.13
N GLY A 73 10.05 -18.10 -2.19
CA GLY A 73 9.92 -19.11 -1.14
C GLY A 73 9.48 -20.46 -1.70
#